data_AF-A0A1F5MGD0-F1
#
_entry.id   AF-A0A1F5MGD0-F1
#
_cell.length_a   1.000
_cell.length_b   1.000
_cell.length_c   1.000
_cell.angle_alpha   90.00
_cell.angle_beta   90.00
_cell.angle_gamma   90.00
#
_symmetry.space_group_name_H-M   'P 1'
#
loop_
_entity.id
_entity.type
_entity.pdbx_description
1 polymer ?
#
loop_
_entity_poly.entity_id
_entity_poly.type
_entity_poly.pdbx_seq_one_letter_code
_entity_poly.pdbx_strand_id
1 'polypeptide(L)'
;MQRISVYIPEETKRRINLAAKAKSKAESEIIRDALDEGLKKIYSPASSAQALLDLAKMAEKIPTKGKVPKDLIENLDYYTWGGKKGE
;
A
#
# COMPACT_ATOMS: atom_id res chain seq x y z
N MET A 1 -8.44 19.27 -21.52
CA MET A 1 -7.30 18.35 -21.77
C MET A 1 -6.04 19.10 -21.39
N GLN A 2 -5.24 18.62 -20.44
CA GLN A 2 -4.01 19.28 -20.00
C GLN A 2 -2.80 18.72 -20.76
N ARG A 3 -1.89 19.60 -21.20
CA ARG A 3 -0.64 19.21 -21.85
C ARG A 3 0.46 19.18 -20.81
N ILE A 4 1.08 18.02 -20.64
CA ILE A 4 2.22 17.81 -19.74
C ILE A 4 3.42 17.43 -20.60
N SER A 5 4.58 18.01 -20.32
CA SER A 5 5.84 17.66 -20.98
C SER A 5 6.80 17.13 -19.94
N VAL A 6 7.29 15.92 -20.15
CA VAL A 6 8.17 15.21 -19.24
C VAL A 6 9.43 14.83 -20.00
N TYR A 7 10.58 15.04 -19.37
CA TYR A 7 11.84 14.55 -19.92
C TYR A 7 11.96 13.04 -19.69
N ILE A 8 12.21 12.29 -20.75
CA ILE A 8 12.31 10.82 -20.71
C ILE A 8 13.66 10.43 -21.34
N PRO A 9 14.44 9.53 -20.71
CA PRO A 9 15.67 9.02 -21.31
C PRO A 9 15.44 8.34 -22.66
N GLU A 10 16.41 8.44 -23.57
CA GLU A 10 16.32 7.87 -24.92
C GLU A 10 16.05 6.36 -24.93
N GLU A 11 16.61 5.61 -23.96
CA GLU A 11 16.36 4.18 -23.81
C GLU A 11 14.87 3.89 -23.54
N THR A 12 14.26 4.65 -22.64
CA THR A 12 12.85 4.52 -22.29
C THR A 12 11.96 4.89 -23.47
N LYS A 13 12.30 5.95 -24.21
CA LYS A 13 11.60 6.34 -25.44
C LYS A 13 11.63 5.23 -26.50
N ARG A 14 12.77 4.57 -26.69
CA ARG A 14 12.90 3.42 -27.59
C ARG A 14 11.97 2.28 -27.19
N ARG A 15 11.88 1.98 -25.89
CA ARG A 15 10.97 0.94 -25.36
C ARG A 15 9.50 1.31 -25.59
N ILE A 16 9.12 2.57 -25.40
CA ILE A 16 7.76 3.06 -25.67
C ILE A 16 7.42 2.89 -27.15
N ASN A 17 8.32 3.27 -28.06
CA ASN A 17 8.09 3.14 -29.50
C ASN A 17 7.89 1.67 -29.92
N LEU A 18 8.71 0.76 -29.38
CA LEU A 18 8.56 -0.68 -29.64
C LEU A 18 7.23 -1.22 -29.12
N ALA A 19 6.81 -0.82 -27.91
CA ALA A 19 5.53 -1.21 -27.33
C ALA A 19 4.33 -0.65 -28.13
N ALA A 20 4.43 0.59 -28.59
CA ALA A 20 3.42 1.25 -29.43
C ALA A 20 3.23 0.50 -30.75
N LYS A 21 4.34 0.12 -31.41
CA LYS A 21 4.32 -0.69 -32.63
C LYS A 21 3.73 -2.08 -32.40
N ALA A 22 4.15 -2.76 -31.34
CA ALA A 22 3.67 -4.11 -31.03
C ALA A 22 2.17 -4.14 -30.73
N LYS A 23 1.63 -3.07 -30.13
CA LYS A 23 0.21 -2.96 -29.77
C LYS A 23 -0.63 -2.19 -30.81
N SER A 24 -0.04 -1.71 -31.91
CA SER A 24 -0.70 -0.86 -32.90
C SER A 24 -1.43 0.36 -32.31
N LYS A 25 -0.82 0.98 -31.29
CA LYS A 25 -1.37 2.14 -30.56
C LYS A 25 -0.46 3.36 -30.70
N ALA A 26 -1.01 4.55 -30.43
CA ALA A 26 -0.22 5.77 -30.36
C ALA A 26 0.70 5.77 -29.12
N GLU A 27 1.91 6.32 -29.24
CA GLU A 27 2.85 6.42 -28.09
C GLU A 27 2.22 7.13 -26.89
N SER A 28 1.45 8.19 -27.16
CA SER A 28 0.73 8.94 -26.12
C SER A 28 -0.30 8.09 -25.37
N GLU A 29 -0.88 7.08 -25.99
CA GLU A 29 -1.82 6.15 -25.36
C GLU A 29 -1.07 5.15 -24.49
N ILE A 30 0.03 4.58 -24.99
CA ILE A 30 0.92 3.71 -24.22
C ILE A 30 1.45 4.41 -22.96
N ILE A 31 1.83 5.69 -23.08
CA ILE A 31 2.32 6.49 -21.96
C ILE A 31 1.21 6.69 -20.92
N ARG A 32 -0.02 6.99 -21.35
CA ARG A 32 -1.17 7.14 -20.43
C ARG A 32 -1.49 5.83 -19.72
N ASP A 33 -1.61 4.73 -20.46
CA ASP A 33 -1.88 3.41 -19.89
C ASP A 33 -0.80 3.03 -18.85
N ALA A 34 0.48 3.26 -19.16
CA ALA A 34 1.58 2.96 -18.26
C ALA A 34 1.59 3.84 -17.01
N LEU A 35 1.25 5.13 -17.14
CA LEU A 35 1.13 6.04 -16.00
C LEU A 35 -0.04 5.66 -15.10
N ASP A 36 -1.20 5.34 -15.66
CA ASP A 36 -2.39 4.93 -14.88
C ASP A 36 -2.13 3.62 -14.12
N GLU A 37 -1.50 2.64 -14.76
CA GLU A 37 -1.11 1.39 -14.10
C GLU A 37 -0.03 1.62 -13.03
N GLY A 38 0.96 2.48 -13.31
CA GLY A 38 2.01 2.85 -12.36
C GLY A 38 1.44 3.56 -11.13
N LEU A 39 0.54 4.51 -11.32
CA LEU A 39 -0.11 5.24 -10.25
C LEU A 39 -0.99 4.35 -9.39
N LYS A 40 -1.70 3.37 -9.96
CA LYS A 40 -2.46 2.36 -9.20
C LYS A 40 -1.56 1.50 -8.29
N LYS A 41 -0.32 1.24 -8.70
CA LYS A 41 0.65 0.50 -7.87
C LYS A 41 1.20 1.35 -6.74
N ILE A 42 1.47 2.64 -7.00
CA ILE A 42 1.98 3.58 -6.00
C ILE A 42 0.89 3.92 -4.97
N TYR A 43 -0.32 4.19 -5.44
CA TYR A 43 -1.50 4.48 -4.65
C TYR A 43 -2.44 3.28 -4.69
N SER A 44 -2.04 2.16 -4.07
CA SER A 44 -2.97 1.06 -3.90
C SER A 44 -4.02 1.46 -2.84
N PRO A 45 -5.31 1.66 -3.21
CA PRO A 45 -6.35 2.04 -2.25
C PRO A 45 -6.60 0.98 -1.17
N ALA A 46 -6.08 -0.24 -1.38
CA ALA A 46 -6.18 -1.33 -0.43
C ALA A 46 -5.26 -1.15 0.79
N SER A 47 -4.21 -0.33 0.75
CA SER A 47 -3.16 -0.37 1.78
C SER A 47 -3.64 -0.09 3.21
N SER A 48 -4.59 0.82 3.42
CA SER A 48 -5.01 1.20 4.78
C SER A 48 -6.26 0.45 5.23
N ALA A 49 -7.31 0.41 4.40
CA ALA A 49 -8.56 -0.27 4.74
C ALA A 49 -8.39 -1.80 4.80
N GLN A 50 -7.63 -2.39 3.85
CA GLN A 50 -7.34 -3.83 3.89
C GLN A 50 -6.44 -4.17 5.07
N ALA A 51 -5.45 -3.33 5.39
CA ALA A 51 -4.61 -3.55 6.57
C ALA A 51 -5.41 -3.51 7.88
N LEU A 52 -6.41 -2.62 8.01
CA LEU A 52 -7.32 -2.59 9.16
C LEU A 52 -8.21 -3.84 9.22
N LEU A 53 -8.73 -4.31 8.08
CA LEU A 53 -9.50 -5.55 7.99
C LEU A 53 -8.66 -6.79 8.32
N ASP A 54 -7.40 -6.81 7.88
CA ASP A 54 -6.47 -7.89 8.17
C ASP A 54 -6.08 -7.89 9.66
N LEU A 55 -5.88 -6.71 10.26
CA LEU A 55 -5.69 -6.55 11.71
C LEU A 55 -6.90 -7.06 12.50
N ALA A 56 -8.13 -6.72 12.09
CA ALA A 56 -9.35 -7.21 12.73
C ALA A 56 -9.46 -8.74 12.66
N LYS A 57 -9.20 -9.33 11.49
CA LYS A 57 -9.18 -10.80 11.32
C LYS A 57 -8.09 -11.48 12.13
N MET A 58 -6.93 -10.83 12.32
CA MET A 58 -5.89 -11.33 13.21
C MET A 58 -6.35 -11.30 14.67
N ALA A 59 -6.99 -10.20 15.10
CA ALA A 59 -7.51 -10.05 16.46
C ALA A 59 -8.58 -11.10 16.81
N GLU A 60 -9.46 -11.46 15.87
CA GLU A 60 -10.48 -12.51 16.07
C GLU A 60 -9.89 -13.90 16.36
N LYS A 61 -8.69 -14.18 15.84
CA LYS A 61 -8.00 -15.46 16.06
C LYS A 61 -7.29 -15.53 17.41
N ILE A 62 -7.10 -14.40 18.09
CA ILE A 62 -6.48 -14.37 19.41
C ILE A 62 -7.52 -14.86 20.43
N PRO A 63 -7.26 -15.93 21.18
CA PRO A 63 -8.19 -16.43 22.18
C PRO A 63 -8.29 -15.43 23.34
N THR A 64 -9.34 -14.60 23.32
CA THR A 64 -9.61 -13.59 24.36
C THR A 64 -10.43 -14.12 25.53
N LYS A 65 -10.81 -15.40 25.51
CA LYS A 65 -11.55 -16.03 26.63
C LYS A 65 -10.63 -16.28 27.82
N GLY A 66 -10.63 -15.33 28.76
CA GLY A 66 -10.41 -15.61 30.17
C GLY A 66 -9.31 -14.82 30.90
N LYS A 67 -8.38 -14.14 30.22
CA LYS A 67 -7.31 -13.37 30.88
C LYS A 67 -6.78 -12.19 30.04
N VAL A 68 -7.66 -11.43 29.40
CA VAL A 68 -7.23 -10.16 28.80
C VAL A 68 -7.25 -9.09 29.89
N PRO A 69 -6.12 -8.45 30.20
CA PRO A 69 -6.10 -7.32 31.12
C PRO A 69 -7.07 -6.25 30.64
N LYS A 70 -7.97 -5.82 31.52
CA LYS A 70 -8.89 -4.71 31.24
C LYS A 70 -8.12 -3.39 31.01
N ASP A 71 -6.95 -3.27 31.66
CA ASP A 71 -6.17 -2.03 31.76
C ASP A 71 -4.80 -2.19 31.09
N LEU A 72 -4.82 -2.65 29.84
CA LEU A 72 -3.62 -3.04 29.09
C LEU A 72 -2.72 -1.86 28.74
N ILE A 73 -3.33 -0.70 28.47
CA ILE A 73 -2.61 0.56 28.16
C ILE A 73 -1.99 1.14 29.43
N GLU A 74 -2.73 1.15 30.54
CA GLU A 74 -2.26 1.69 31.82
C GLU A 74 -1.13 0.87 32.43
N ASN A 75 -1.08 -0.43 32.11
CA ASN A 75 -0.08 -1.37 32.58
C ASN A 75 0.84 -1.87 31.46
N LEU A 76 1.04 -1.07 30.41
CA LEU A 76 1.82 -1.49 29.24
C LEU A 76 3.21 -1.96 29.66
N ASP A 77 3.94 -1.14 30.43
CA ASP A 77 5.29 -1.45 30.93
C ASP A 77 5.34 -2.72 31.79
N TYR A 78 4.27 -3.02 32.53
CA TYR A 78 4.16 -4.26 33.30
C TYR A 78 4.07 -5.47 32.38
N TYR A 79 3.19 -5.42 31.37
CA TYR A 79 2.96 -6.55 30.46
C TYR A 79 4.05 -6.74 29.42
N THR A 80 4.69 -5.64 29.03
CA THR A 80 5.74 -5.64 28.03
C THR A 80 7.07 -5.97 28.71
N TRP A 81 7.50 -5.17 29.69
CA TRP A 81 8.87 -5.20 30.22
C TRP A 81 8.97 -5.73 31.67
N GLY A 82 7.86 -6.18 32.27
CA GLY A 82 7.87 -6.78 33.61
C GLY A 82 8.03 -5.77 34.75
N GLY A 83 7.62 -4.52 34.54
CA GLY A 83 7.64 -3.45 35.56
C GLY A 83 6.70 -3.72 36.74
N LYS A 84 6.40 -2.67 37.54
CA LYS A 84 5.33 -2.77 38.55
C LYS A 84 3.98 -2.49 37.91
N LYS A 85 2.96 -3.24 38.32
CA LYS A 85 1.58 -2.98 37.91
C LYS A 85 1.09 -1.70 38.61
N GLY A 86 0.54 -0.77 37.86
CA GLY A 86 -0.19 0.37 38.42
C GLY A 86 -1.46 -0.10 39.12
N GLU A 87 -1.82 0.57 40.21
CA GLU A 87 -3.08 0.34 40.95
C GLU A 87 -4.28 0.97 40.24
#